data_AF-A0A7C3PYA3-F1
#
_entry.id   AF-A0A7C3PYA3-F1
#
_cell.length_a   1.000
_cell.length_b   1.000
_cell.length_c   1.000
_cell.angle_alpha   90.00
_cell.angle_beta   90.00
_cell.angle_gamma   90.00
#
_symmetry.space_group_name_H-M   'P 1'
#
loop_
_entity.id
_entity.type
_entity.pdbx_description
1 polymer ?
#
loop_
_entity_poly.entity_id
_entity_poly.type
_entity_poly.pdbx_seq_one_letter_code
_entity_poly.pdbx_strand_id
1 'polypeptide(L)'
;PLRIENLLAGAKNLGVTHITNGCYRLHPVEWGIGEAAGSTIAFAHRKKLTPQEVRGKPALLEELQAALRAQGVETHWPKLRPL
;
A
#
# COMPACT_ATOMS: atom_id res chain seq x y z
N PRO A 1 15.48 -20.93 6.73
CA PRO A 1 14.36 -20.37 5.93
C PRO A 1 14.89 -19.65 4.68
N LEU A 2 14.28 -19.86 3.52
CA LEU A 2 14.62 -19.12 2.29
C LEU A 2 13.95 -17.74 2.33
N ARG A 3 14.71 -16.67 2.11
CA ARG A 3 14.18 -15.30 2.03
C ARG A 3 13.55 -15.09 0.65
N ILE A 4 12.32 -14.59 0.61
CA ILE A 4 11.56 -14.32 -0.61
C ILE A 4 11.35 -12.80 -0.71
N GLU A 5 11.65 -12.22 -1.87
CA GLU A 5 11.65 -10.76 -2.09
C GLU A 5 10.52 -10.28 -3.02
N ASN A 6 9.79 -11.20 -3.64
CA ASN A 6 8.74 -10.95 -4.62
C ASN A 6 7.33 -11.37 -4.16
N LEU A 7 7.12 -11.50 -2.84
CA LEU A 7 5.83 -11.85 -2.26
C LEU A 7 5.20 -10.62 -1.59
N LEU A 8 4.01 -10.22 -2.04
CA LEU A 8 3.21 -9.21 -1.37
C LEU A 8 1.87 -9.80 -0.92
N ALA A 9 1.45 -9.37 0.26
CA ALA A 9 0.10 -9.54 0.75
C ALA A 9 -0.89 -8.70 -0.08
N GLY A 10 -1.95 -9.35 -0.59
CA GLY A 10 -2.95 -8.70 -1.43
C GLY A 10 -4.36 -8.69 -0.85
N ALA A 11 -4.62 -9.31 0.31
CA ALA A 11 -5.97 -9.39 0.87
C ALA A 11 -5.99 -9.74 2.37
N LYS A 12 -6.70 -8.95 3.19
CA LYS A 12 -6.96 -9.24 4.62
C LYS A 12 -5.73 -9.51 5.50
N ASN A 13 -4.51 -9.25 5.03
CA ASN A 13 -3.28 -9.49 5.79
C ASN A 13 -2.98 -8.36 6.80
N LEU A 14 -4.01 -7.75 7.41
CA LEU A 14 -3.84 -6.62 8.33
C LEU A 14 -3.70 -7.12 9.78
N GLY A 15 -2.59 -6.75 10.42
CA GLY A 15 -2.45 -6.86 11.88
C GLY A 15 -3.19 -5.71 12.55
N VAL A 16 -4.35 -5.98 13.15
CA VAL A 16 -5.25 -4.96 13.72
C VAL A 16 -5.70 -5.35 15.13
N THR A 17 -6.10 -4.36 15.92
CA THR A 17 -6.66 -4.63 17.25
C THR A 17 -8.07 -5.19 17.13
N HIS A 18 -8.59 -5.80 18.19
CA HIS A 18 -9.97 -6.30 18.21
C HIS A 18 -10.98 -5.20 17.89
N ILE A 19 -10.74 -3.99 18.42
CA ILE A 19 -11.60 -2.82 18.22
C ILE A 19 -11.60 -2.39 16.75
N THR A 20 -10.41 -2.27 16.12
CA THR A 20 -10.32 -1.75 14.76
C THR A 20 -10.60 -2.79 13.68
N ASN A 21 -10.60 -4.09 14.03
CA ASN A 21 -10.91 -5.18 13.10
C ASN A 21 -12.27 -5.01 12.40
N GLY A 22 -13.29 -4.49 13.08
CA GLY A 22 -14.60 -4.22 12.47
C GLY A 22 -14.52 -3.20 11.32
N CYS A 23 -13.67 -2.18 11.44
CA CYS A 23 -13.50 -1.12 10.44
C CYS A 23 -12.89 -1.62 9.13
N TYR A 24 -12.15 -2.74 9.16
CA TYR A 24 -11.45 -3.28 7.99
C TYR A 24 -12.20 -4.43 7.30
N ARG A 25 -13.40 -4.80 7.77
CA ARG A 25 -14.24 -5.87 7.20
C ARG A 25 -15.20 -5.39 6.12
N LEU A 26 -14.83 -4.33 5.41
CA LEU A 26 -15.58 -3.80 4.28
C LEU A 26 -14.84 -4.16 2.99
N HIS A 27 -15.57 -4.65 1.97
CA HIS A 27 -14.97 -4.99 0.67
C HIS A 27 -14.07 -3.90 0.08
N PRO A 28 -14.41 -2.59 0.17
CA PRO A 28 -13.53 -1.54 -0.34
C PRO A 28 -12.15 -1.51 0.32
N VAL A 29 -12.05 -1.85 1.61
CA VAL A 29 -10.77 -1.94 2.32
C VAL A 29 -9.94 -3.10 1.78
N GLU A 30 -10.58 -4.26 1.61
CA GLU A 30 -9.93 -5.46 1.11
C GLU A 30 -9.41 -5.27 -0.32
N TRP A 31 -10.22 -4.64 -1.17
CA TRP A 31 -9.85 -4.31 -2.54
C TRP A 31 -8.72 -3.26 -2.58
N GLY A 32 -8.74 -2.29 -1.68
CA GLY A 32 -7.67 -1.30 -1.55
C GLY A 32 -6.31 -1.93 -1.24
N ILE A 33 -6.25 -3.00 -0.43
CA ILE A 33 -5.00 -3.75 -0.20
C ILE A 33 -4.51 -4.38 -1.50
N GLY A 34 -5.40 -5.02 -2.25
CA GLY A 34 -5.08 -5.64 -3.53
C GLY A 34 -4.60 -4.63 -4.57
N GLU A 35 -5.28 -3.49 -4.67
CA GLU A 35 -4.92 -2.39 -5.56
C GLU A 35 -3.55 -1.80 -5.20
N ALA A 36 -3.28 -1.57 -3.91
CA ALA A 36 -1.99 -1.10 -3.44
C ALA A 36 -0.86 -2.09 -3.76
N ALA A 37 -1.09 -3.40 -3.54
CA ALA A 37 -0.13 -4.45 -3.86
C ALA A 37 0.14 -4.52 -5.37
N GLY A 38 -0.91 -4.55 -6.20
CA GLY A 38 -0.81 -4.56 -7.66
C GLY A 38 -0.09 -3.34 -8.20
N SER A 39 -0.42 -2.14 -7.69
CA SER A 39 0.24 -0.89 -8.05
C SER A 39 1.73 -0.90 -7.71
N THR A 40 2.07 -1.43 -6.53
CA THR A 40 3.47 -1.57 -6.09
C THR A 40 4.24 -2.51 -7.00
N ILE A 41 3.68 -3.67 -7.34
CA ILE A 41 4.29 -4.65 -8.24
C ILE A 41 4.49 -4.04 -9.63
N ALA A 42 3.46 -3.37 -10.18
CA ALA A 42 3.53 -2.74 -11.49
C ALA A 42 4.59 -1.63 -11.53
N PHE A 43 4.70 -0.82 -10.48
CA PHE A 43 5.73 0.22 -10.34
C PHE A 43 7.14 -0.38 -10.26
N ALA A 44 7.33 -1.37 -9.38
CA ALA A 44 8.61 -2.05 -9.19
C ALA A 44 9.05 -2.74 -10.49
N HIS A 45 8.15 -3.45 -11.16
CA HIS A 45 8.43 -4.13 -12.42
C HIS A 45 8.85 -3.15 -13.54
N ARG A 46 8.14 -2.03 -13.72
CA ARG A 46 8.49 -1.00 -14.73
C ARG A 46 9.89 -0.42 -14.52
N LYS A 47 10.32 -0.28 -13.26
CA LYS A 47 11.63 0.26 -12.90
C LYS A 47 12.72 -0.80 -12.74
N LYS A 48 12.41 -2.08 -12.95
CA LYS A 48 13.31 -3.22 -12.70
C LYS A 48 13.84 -3.26 -11.27
N LEU A 49 12.96 -2.98 -10.32
CA LEU A 49 13.25 -2.96 -8.88
C LEU A 49 12.46 -4.07 -8.19
N THR A 50 12.93 -4.46 -7.00
CA THR A 50 12.13 -5.25 -6.06
C THR A 50 11.19 -4.36 -5.25
N PRO A 51 10.06 -4.90 -4.77
CA PRO A 51 9.18 -4.18 -3.83
C PRO A 51 9.93 -3.69 -2.57
N GLN A 52 10.92 -4.46 -2.12
CA GLN A 52 11.74 -4.11 -0.96
C GLN A 52 12.62 -2.89 -1.23
N GLU A 53 13.22 -2.77 -2.42
CA GLU A 53 13.98 -1.59 -2.82
C GLU A 53 13.10 -0.33 -2.92
N VAL A 54 11.88 -0.47 -3.42
CA VAL A 54 10.90 0.64 -3.48
C VAL A 54 10.61 1.15 -2.07
N ARG A 55 10.39 0.24 -1.10
CA ARG A 55 10.17 0.61 0.30
C ARG A 55 11.43 1.15 0.99
N GLY A 56 12.60 0.62 0.64
CA GLY A 56 13.87 0.93 1.30
C GLY A 56 14.44 2.30 0.94
N LYS A 57 14.02 2.90 -0.19
CA LYS A 57 14.51 4.20 -0.66
C LYS A 57 13.38 5.25 -0.58
N PRO A 58 13.46 6.26 0.30
CA PRO A 58 12.39 7.24 0.48
C PRO A 58 11.95 7.94 -0.81
N ALA A 59 12.89 8.23 -1.72
CA ALA A 59 12.58 8.84 -3.01
C ALA A 59 11.71 7.94 -3.91
N LEU A 60 11.93 6.63 -3.91
CA LEU A 60 11.11 5.69 -4.69
C LEU A 60 9.72 5.51 -4.09
N LEU A 61 9.64 5.50 -2.75
CA LEU A 61 8.37 5.44 -2.04
C LEU A 61 7.52 6.67 -2.32
N GLU A 62 8.11 7.87 -2.28
CA GLU A 62 7.42 9.12 -2.60
C GLU A 62 6.93 9.12 -4.05
N GLU A 63 7.73 8.62 -4.99
CA GLU A 63 7.34 8.52 -6.40
C GLU A 63 6.14 7.57 -6.59
N LEU A 64 6.15 6.40 -5.93
CA LEU A 64 5.00 5.48 -5.91
C LEU A 64 3.76 6.16 -5.31
N GLN A 65 3.90 6.83 -4.17
CA GLN A 65 2.80 7.51 -3.49
C GLN A 65 2.27 8.71 -4.27
N ALA A 66 3.11 9.40 -5.03
CA ALA A 66 2.71 10.45 -5.97
C ALA A 66 1.87 9.87 -7.12
N ALA A 67 2.31 8.75 -7.71
CA ALA A 67 1.55 8.06 -8.76
C ALA A 67 0.19 7.54 -8.28
N LEU A 68 0.10 7.07 -7.03
CA LEU A 68 -1.16 6.66 -6.39
C LEU A 68 -2.09 7.87 -6.17
N ARG A 69 -1.56 8.97 -5.62
CA ARG A 69 -2.33 10.21 -5.41
C ARG A 69 -2.85 10.80 -6.73
N ALA A 70 -2.07 10.71 -7.80
CA ALA A 70 -2.50 11.15 -9.14
C ALA A 70 -3.71 10.36 -9.68
N GLN A 71 -3.95 9.15 -9.16
CA GLN A 71 -5.12 8.32 -9.46
C GLN A 71 -6.29 8.57 -8.47
N GLY A 72 -6.13 9.50 -7.52
CA GLY A 72 -7.14 9.80 -6.51
C GLY A 72 -7.03 8.95 -5.23
N VAL A 73 -6.01 8.09 -5.11
CA VAL A 73 -5.81 7.28 -3.90
C VAL A 73 -5.30 8.16 -2.76
N GLU A 74 -6.02 8.16 -1.65
CA GLU A 74 -5.61 8.84 -0.42
C GLU A 74 -4.48 8.05 0.26
N THR A 75 -3.34 8.70 0.46
CA THR A 75 -2.17 8.08 1.14
C THR A 75 -1.90 8.70 2.52
N HIS A 76 -2.69 9.70 2.91
CA HIS A 76 -2.56 10.46 4.15
C HIS A 76 -3.94 10.81 4.69
N TRP A 77 -4.06 10.86 6.01
CA TRP A 77 -5.26 11.36 6.66
C TRP A 77 -5.48 12.84 6.35
N PRO A 78 -6.73 13.27 6.10
CA PRO A 78 -7.03 14.69 5.92
C PRO A 78 -6.70 15.45 7.21
N LYS A 79 -6.07 16.62 7.07
CA LYS A 79 -5.93 17.56 8.19
C LYS A 79 -7.28 18.20 8.46
N LEU A 80 -7.97 17.68 9.47
CA LEU A 80 -9.19 18.29 9.97
C LEU A 80 -8.84 19.65 10.58
N ARG A 81 -9.52 20.70 10.15
CA ARG A 81 -9.52 22.00 10.84
C ARG A 81 -10.87 22.10 11.57
N PRO A 82 -10.93 22.70 12.77
CA PRO A 82 -12.21 23.06 13.36
C PRO A 82 -13.00 23.91 12.36
N LEU A 83 -14.29 23.61 12.22
CA LEU A 83 -15.24 24.44 11.48
C LEU A 83 -15.39 25.80 12.17
#